data_AF-K2FJK7-F1
#
_entry.id   AF-K2FJK7-F1
#
_cell.length_a   1.000
_cell.length_b   1.000
_cell.length_c   1.000
_cell.angle_alpha   90.00
_cell.angle_beta   90.00
_cell.angle_gamma   90.00
#
_symmetry.space_group_name_H-M   'P 1'
#
loop_
_entity.id
_entity.type
_entity.pdbx_description
1 polymer ?
#
loop_
_entity_poly.entity_id
_entity_poly.type
_entity_poly.pdbx_seq_one_letter_code
_entity_poly.pdbx_strand_id
1 'polypeptide(L)'
;LKKGSPTTAALTWLLWQWGKQVHSWNEVFELEVQISDWKIRHHDFVEGVRARLVDKDLSPEWKKGADMSLKGILSANPPVTTIESWNELLKHYGVI
;
A
#
# COMPACT_ATOMS: atom_id res chain seq x y z
N LEU A 1 2.00 -9.00 12.51
CA LEU A 1 1.93 -7.63 11.93
C LEU A 1 2.60 -6.54 12.78
N LYS A 2 2.79 -6.68 14.12
CA LYS A 2 3.27 -5.58 15.00
C LYS A 2 4.61 -4.90 14.63
N LYS A 3 5.50 -5.55 13.85
CA LYS A 3 6.80 -5.00 13.44
C LYS A 3 6.88 -4.56 11.97
N GLY A 4 5.82 -4.79 11.18
CA GLY A 4 5.80 -4.46 9.74
C GLY A 4 5.31 -3.05 9.45
N SER A 5 5.57 -2.56 8.24
CA SER A 5 5.06 -1.26 7.76
C SER A 5 3.53 -1.24 7.80
N PRO A 6 2.90 -0.29 8.52
CA PRO A 6 1.45 -0.09 8.49
C PRO A 6 0.94 0.19 7.08
N THR A 7 1.68 0.96 6.29
CA THR A 7 1.38 1.27 4.89
C THR A 7 1.30 0.00 4.04
N THR A 8 2.30 -0.88 4.14
CA THR A 8 2.30 -2.16 3.40
C THR A 8 1.15 -3.05 3.86
N ALA A 9 0.91 -3.16 5.17
CA ALA A 9 -0.18 -3.97 5.69
C ALA A 9 -1.55 -3.49 5.20
N ALA A 10 -1.81 -2.18 5.22
CA ALA A 10 -3.03 -1.58 4.72
C ALA A 10 -3.21 -1.81 3.21
N LEU A 11 -2.16 -1.58 2.42
CA LEU A 11 -2.18 -1.79 0.97
C LEU A 11 -2.43 -3.26 0.60
N THR A 12 -1.73 -4.21 1.24
CA THR A 12 -1.94 -5.64 1.02
C THR A 12 -3.35 -6.07 1.39
N TRP A 13 -3.92 -5.51 2.47
CA TRP A 13 -5.30 -5.80 2.84
C TRP A 13 -6.29 -5.28 1.79
N LEU A 14 -6.07 -4.08 1.24
CA LEU A 14 -6.91 -3.53 0.17
C LEU A 14 -6.78 -4.36 -1.12
N LEU A 15 -5.57 -4.73 -1.53
CA LEU A 15 -5.34 -5.65 -2.66
C LEU A 15 -6.06 -6.99 -2.46
N TRP A 16 -6.07 -7.52 -1.23
CA TRP A 16 -6.83 -8.72 -0.91
C TRP A 16 -8.35 -8.51 -1.00
N GLN A 17 -8.89 -7.37 -0.57
CA GLN A 17 -10.32 -7.08 -0.76
C GLN A 17 -10.69 -6.93 -2.24
N TRP A 18 -9.84 -6.23 -3.01
CA TRP A 18 -10.01 -6.06 -4.44
C TRP A 18 -10.04 -7.42 -5.14
N GLY A 19 -9.02 -8.26 -4.91
CA GLY A 19 -8.87 -9.58 -5.52
C GLY A 19 -9.92 -10.63 -5.12
N LYS A 20 -10.88 -10.32 -4.24
CA LYS A 20 -12.07 -11.17 -4.03
C LYS A 20 -13.08 -11.08 -5.17
N GLN A 21 -12.98 -10.03 -5.99
CA GLN A 21 -13.80 -9.87 -7.19
C GLN A 21 -13.11 -10.53 -8.40
N VAL A 22 -13.86 -10.75 -9.47
CA VAL A 22 -13.31 -11.31 -10.71
C VAL A 22 -12.73 -10.18 -11.54
N HIS A 23 -11.41 -10.24 -11.76
CA HIS A 23 -10.67 -9.30 -12.61
C HIS A 23 -10.05 -10.02 -13.79
N SER A 24 -9.88 -9.30 -14.90
CA SER A 24 -9.09 -9.82 -16.02
C SER A 24 -7.61 -9.81 -15.65
N TRP A 25 -6.81 -10.72 -16.24
CA TRP A 25 -5.36 -10.71 -16.04
C TRP A 25 -4.72 -9.37 -16.42
N ASN A 26 -5.20 -8.72 -17.49
CA ASN A 26 -4.70 -7.41 -17.91
C ASN A 26 -4.91 -6.35 -16.81
N GLU A 27 -6.12 -6.28 -16.25
CA GLU A 27 -6.44 -5.34 -15.16
C GLU A 27 -5.57 -5.61 -13.91
N VAL A 28 -5.37 -6.89 -13.55
CA VAL A 28 -4.50 -7.28 -12.43
C VAL A 28 -3.07 -6.80 -12.65
N PHE A 29 -2.49 -7.04 -13.83
CA PHE A 29 -1.12 -6.62 -14.12
C PHE A 29 -0.97 -5.10 -14.23
N GLU A 30 -1.95 -4.40 -14.82
CA GLU A 30 -1.96 -2.94 -14.88
C GLU A 30 -2.06 -2.31 -13.49
N LEU A 31 -2.87 -2.89 -12.60
CA LEU A 31 -2.95 -2.46 -11.21
C LEU A 31 -1.61 -2.68 -10.51
N GLU A 32 -1.03 -3.88 -10.61
CA GLU A 32 0.23 -4.23 -9.93
C GLU A 32 1.39 -3.31 -10.35
N VAL A 33 1.47 -2.94 -11.63
CA VAL A 33 2.48 -1.99 -12.13
C VAL A 33 2.32 -0.62 -11.48
N GLN A 34 1.10 -0.09 -11.43
CA GLN A 34 0.84 1.23 -10.85
C GLN A 34 1.03 1.26 -9.33
N ILE A 35 0.59 0.21 -8.64
CA ILE A 35 0.80 0.07 -7.19
C ILE A 35 2.28 -0.09 -6.86
N SER A 36 3.04 -0.82 -7.69
CA SER A 36 4.49 -0.94 -7.54
C SER A 36 5.20 0.40 -7.73
N ASP A 37 4.89 1.16 -8.79
CA ASP A 37 5.45 2.49 -9.03
C ASP A 37 5.13 3.45 -7.89
N TRP A 38 3.88 3.45 -7.41
CA TRP A 38 3.49 4.20 -6.23
C TRP A 38 4.35 3.77 -5.04
N LYS A 39 4.41 2.47 -4.72
CA LYS A 39 5.06 1.96 -3.50
C LYS A 39 6.55 2.28 -3.43
N ILE A 40 7.30 2.14 -4.53
CA ILE A 40 8.75 2.37 -4.53
C ILE A 40 9.13 3.84 -4.27
N ARG A 41 8.22 4.78 -4.53
CA ARG A 41 8.39 6.22 -4.25
C ARG A 41 8.07 6.58 -2.80
N HIS A 42 7.65 5.63 -1.96
CA HIS A 42 7.26 5.87 -0.58
C HIS A 42 8.38 5.56 0.42
N HIS A 43 8.41 6.37 1.47
CA HIS A 43 9.36 6.26 2.59
C HIS A 43 9.56 4.82 3.07
N ASP A 44 8.47 4.11 3.38
CA ASP A 44 8.53 2.76 3.94
C ASP A 44 9.20 1.74 3.02
N PHE A 45 9.24 1.95 1.70
CA PHE A 45 9.98 1.06 0.81
C PHE A 45 11.49 1.25 1.01
N VAL A 46 11.96 2.49 0.91
CA VAL A 46 13.39 2.84 1.10
C VAL A 46 13.86 2.43 2.49
N GLU A 47 13.06 2.71 3.51
CA GLU A 47 13.38 2.34 4.89
C GLU A 47 13.44 0.83 5.11
N GLY A 48 12.53 0.08 4.49
CA GLY A 48 12.56 -1.37 4.54
C GLY A 48 13.81 -1.94 3.87
N VAL A 49 14.23 -1.37 2.74
CA VAL A 49 15.48 -1.73 2.06
C VAL A 49 16.68 -1.41 2.94
N ARG A 50 16.72 -0.21 3.54
CA ARG A 50 17.79 0.20 4.45
C ARG A 50 17.94 -0.79 5.61
N ALA A 51 16.86 -1.01 6.37
CA ALA A 51 16.86 -1.85 7.56
C ALA A 51 17.16 -3.34 7.27
N ARG A 52 16.84 -3.84 6.07
CA ARG A 52 16.95 -5.27 5.74
C ARG A 52 18.16 -5.64 4.87
N LEU A 53 18.56 -4.75 3.97
CA LEU A 53 19.54 -5.05 2.92
C LEU A 53 20.79 -4.16 2.99
N VAL A 54 20.68 -2.92 3.45
CA VAL A 54 21.81 -1.98 3.53
C VAL A 54 22.49 -2.06 4.90
N ASP A 55 21.85 -1.50 5.93
CA ASP A 55 22.38 -1.43 7.30
C ASP A 55 22.18 -2.74 8.04
N LYS A 56 21.14 -3.51 7.65
CA LYS A 56 20.82 -4.84 8.19
C LYS A 56 20.57 -4.86 9.71
N ASP A 57 20.15 -3.73 10.28
CA ASP A 57 19.85 -3.56 11.71
C ASP A 57 18.52 -4.21 12.14
N LEU A 58 17.68 -4.63 11.18
CA LEU A 58 16.34 -5.17 11.40
C LEU A 58 15.41 -4.25 12.22
N SER A 59 15.70 -2.95 12.22
CA SER A 59 15.06 -1.93 13.06
C SER A 59 14.50 -0.79 12.19
N PRO A 60 13.45 -1.07 11.38
CA PRO A 60 12.90 -0.08 10.47
C PRO A 60 12.08 0.99 11.20
N GLU A 61 12.25 2.24 10.77
CA GLU A 61 11.50 3.41 11.24
C GLU A 61 10.35 3.75 10.29
N TRP A 62 9.23 3.02 10.42
CA TRP A 62 8.07 3.23 9.56
C TRP A 62 7.41 4.60 9.73
N LYS A 63 6.95 5.18 8.61
CA LYS A 63 6.15 6.42 8.64
C LYS A 63 4.84 6.18 9.40
N LYS A 64 4.53 7.06 10.34
CA LYS A 64 3.28 7.03 11.11
C LYS A 64 2.18 7.81 10.39
N GLY A 65 1.00 7.21 10.30
CA GLY A 65 -0.23 7.89 9.90
C GLY A 65 -0.87 8.65 11.07
N ALA A 66 -2.04 9.23 10.83
CA ALA A 66 -2.82 9.89 11.89
C ALA A 66 -3.30 8.89 12.96
N ASP A 67 -3.71 7.69 12.52
CA ASP A 67 -4.08 6.55 13.34
C ASP A 67 -3.88 5.23 12.55
N MET A 68 -4.33 4.10 13.11
CA MET A 68 -4.19 2.77 12.50
C MET A 68 -5.37 2.35 11.59
N SER A 69 -6.29 3.26 11.27
CA SER A 69 -7.34 3.03 10.26
C SER A 69 -6.77 3.15 8.84
N LEU A 70 -7.46 2.58 7.84
CA LEU A 70 -7.06 2.72 6.44
C LEU A 70 -6.94 4.18 6.01
N LYS A 71 -7.92 5.01 6.40
CA LYS A 71 -7.90 6.45 6.18
C LYS A 71 -6.71 7.11 6.86
N GLY A 72 -6.47 6.82 8.15
CA GLY A 72 -5.37 7.40 8.91
C GLY A 72 -3.99 7.04 8.36
N ILE A 73 -3.84 5.84 7.77
CA ILE A 73 -2.61 5.34 7.17
C ILE A 73 -2.38 5.92 5.77
N LEU A 74 -3.41 5.95 4.92
CA LEU A 74 -3.24 6.15 3.46
C LEU A 74 -3.70 7.52 2.94
N SER A 75 -4.61 8.23 3.61
CA SER A 75 -5.24 9.44 3.03
C SER A 75 -4.28 10.60 2.75
N ALA A 76 -3.14 10.67 3.44
CA ALA A 76 -2.12 11.69 3.19
C ALA A 76 -1.42 11.53 1.83
N ASN A 77 -1.39 10.31 1.28
CA ASN A 77 -0.92 10.02 -0.06
C ASN A 77 -1.62 8.74 -0.55
N PRO A 78 -2.85 8.80 -1.06
CA PRO A 78 -3.60 7.59 -1.38
C PRO A 78 -3.03 6.87 -2.61
N PRO A 79 -3.11 5.53 -2.70
CA PRO A 79 -2.64 4.77 -3.86
C PRO A 79 -3.65 4.81 -5.01
N VAL A 80 -4.03 6.01 -5.48
CA VAL A 80 -4.96 6.18 -6.61
C VAL A 80 -4.29 5.72 -7.91
N THR A 81 -5.02 5.00 -8.75
CA THR A 81 -4.54 4.47 -10.03
C THR A 81 -5.49 4.86 -11.17
N THR A 82 -5.21 4.44 -12.40
CA THR A 82 -6.17 4.55 -13.51
C THR A 82 -7.24 3.45 -13.49
N ILE A 83 -7.14 2.47 -12.58
CA ILE A 83 -8.07 1.34 -12.50
C ILE A 83 -9.31 1.76 -11.70
N GLU A 84 -10.45 1.83 -12.36
CA GLU A 84 -11.69 2.33 -11.77
C GLU A 84 -12.16 1.46 -10.59
N SER A 85 -12.19 0.14 -10.76
CA SER A 85 -12.60 -0.82 -9.72
C SER A 85 -11.76 -0.71 -8.44
N TRP A 86 -10.47 -0.38 -8.58
CA TRP A 86 -9.58 -0.11 -7.45
C TRP A 86 -9.93 1.21 -6.76
N ASN A 87 -10.14 2.28 -7.52
CA ASN A 87 -10.51 3.57 -6.94
C ASN A 87 -11.89 3.55 -6.28
N GLU A 88 -12.84 2.76 -6.78
CA GLU A 88 -14.12 2.51 -6.12
C GLU A 88 -13.95 1.82 -4.76
N LEU A 89 -13.04 0.84 -4.67
CA LEU A 89 -12.69 0.20 -3.42
C LEU A 89 -12.09 1.19 -2.41
N LEU A 90 -11.20 2.09 -2.87
CA LEU A 90 -10.63 3.13 -2.01
C LEU A 90 -11.70 4.06 -1.44
N LYS A 91 -12.68 4.47 -2.26
CA LYS A 91 -13.84 5.26 -1.82
C LYS A 91 -14.71 4.49 -0.82
N HIS A 92 -14.97 3.21 -1.09
CA HIS A 92 -15.77 2.35 -0.20
C HIS A 92 -15.19 2.28 1.22
N TYR A 93 -13.86 2.23 1.34
CA TYR A 93 -13.17 2.23 2.63
C TYR A 93 -12.80 3.63 3.16
N GLY A 94 -13.24 4.70 2.50
CA GLY A 94 -13.01 6.09 2.91
C GLY A 94 -11.55 6.50 2.92
N VAL A 95 -10.72 5.87 2.08
CA VAL A 95 -9.31 6.26 1.87
C VAL A 95 -9.23 7.54 1.03
N ILE A 96 -10.11 7.64 0.02
CA ILE A 96 -10.32 8.81 -0.83
C ILE A 96 -11.79 9.21 -0.87
#